data_AF-A0A382MG75-F1
#
_entry.id   AF-A0A382MG75-F1
#
_cell.length_a   1.000
_cell.length_b   1.000
_cell.length_c   1.000
_cell.angle_alpha   90.00
_cell.angle_beta   90.00
_cell.angle_gamma   90.00
#
_symmetry.space_group_name_H-M   'P 1'
#
loop_
_entity.id
_entity.type
_entity.pdbx_description
1 polymer ?
#
loop_
_entity_poly.entity_id
_entity_poly.type
_entity_poly.pdbx_seq_one_letter_code
_entity_poly.pdbx_strand_id
1 'polypeptide(L)'
;MQSVSPDDPRLIWSGAISLEQKDGWVKPWRVPYRDLDLYSPGEVTLAARAELPSGVRLRFATDSQQIILTTDPMSDAGSFDLYADGVLVDTVTFVEGQSSTSFCGLPSGGKTVEIWLSPYVAFKLRRMELDAVAELDKSEDPRPAWVTYGSSITHCRAAGSPSFTWPGVVARARNLNLTSLGFGGQCHADPMIARLIRDLPA
;
A
#
# COMPACT_ATOMS: atom_id res chain seq x y z
N MET A 1 21.72 10.40 4.61
CA MET A 1 20.62 9.67 3.94
C MET A 1 20.80 9.76 2.44
N GLN A 2 20.48 8.71 1.71
CA GLN A 2 20.32 8.74 0.26
C GLN A 2 18.85 8.88 -0.10
N SER A 3 18.54 9.60 -1.17
CA SER A 3 17.16 9.82 -1.63
C SER A 3 16.80 8.82 -2.72
N VAL A 4 15.61 8.23 -2.60
CA VAL A 4 14.99 7.33 -3.57
C VAL A 4 13.72 7.98 -4.11
N SER A 5 13.61 8.02 -5.43
CA SER A 5 12.45 8.57 -6.12
C SER A 5 11.22 7.68 -5.89
N PRO A 6 9.99 8.22 -5.72
CA PRO A 6 8.81 7.40 -5.49
C PRO A 6 8.40 6.51 -6.69
N ASP A 7 8.92 6.79 -7.88
CA ASP A 7 8.77 6.03 -9.11
C ASP A 7 9.99 5.12 -9.43
N ASP A 8 10.93 4.97 -8.49
CA ASP A 8 12.08 4.08 -8.67
C ASP A 8 11.60 2.65 -8.95
N PRO A 9 12.08 2.00 -10.04
CA PRO A 9 11.57 0.70 -10.48
C PRO A 9 11.83 -0.45 -9.50
N ARG A 10 12.67 -0.23 -8.48
CA ARG A 10 12.92 -1.19 -7.40
C ARG A 10 11.84 -1.17 -6.32
N LEU A 11 11.02 -0.12 -6.29
CA LEU A 11 9.86 -0.01 -5.40
C LEU A 11 8.64 -0.69 -6.02
N ILE A 12 8.18 -1.77 -5.38
CA ILE A 12 6.98 -2.50 -5.80
C ILE A 12 5.80 -2.09 -4.94
N TRP A 13 4.74 -1.62 -5.58
CA TRP A 13 3.46 -1.27 -4.95
C TRP A 13 2.52 -2.48 -4.93
N SER A 14 2.78 -3.42 -4.03
CA SER A 14 2.02 -4.67 -3.98
C SER A 14 0.58 -4.44 -3.52
N GLY A 15 -0.38 -5.10 -4.19
CA GLY A 15 -1.81 -4.93 -3.96
C GLY A 15 -2.43 -3.68 -4.60
N ALA A 16 -1.64 -2.81 -5.23
CA ALA A 16 -2.16 -1.74 -6.09
C ALA A 16 -2.48 -2.28 -7.49
N ILE A 17 -3.51 -1.72 -8.12
CA ILE A 17 -3.94 -2.03 -9.50
C ILE A 17 -3.29 -1.06 -10.49
N SER A 18 -3.18 0.20 -10.11
CA SER A 18 -2.52 1.21 -10.93
C SER A 18 -1.85 2.26 -10.06
N LEU A 19 -0.90 2.98 -10.66
CA LEU A 19 -0.16 4.05 -10.01
C LEU A 19 -0.44 5.35 -10.73
N GLU A 20 -0.95 6.34 -10.01
CA GLU A 20 -1.02 7.70 -10.49
C GLU A 20 0.29 8.40 -10.15
N GLN A 21 0.96 8.91 -11.19
CA GLN A 21 2.23 9.64 -11.06
C GLN A 21 2.04 11.04 -11.60
N LYS A 22 2.24 12.04 -10.75
CA LYS A 22 2.06 13.45 -11.11
C LYS A 22 2.86 14.32 -10.15
N ASP A 23 3.36 15.46 -10.62
CA ASP A 23 4.00 16.49 -9.78
C ASP A 23 5.09 15.96 -8.82
N GLY A 24 5.79 14.89 -9.19
CA GLY A 24 6.84 14.27 -8.35
C GLY A 24 6.33 13.40 -7.20
N TRP A 25 5.06 12.98 -7.19
CA TRP A 25 4.54 11.98 -6.27
C TRP A 25 4.00 10.75 -7.01
N VAL A 26 3.94 9.63 -6.28
CA VAL A 26 3.27 8.39 -6.70
C VAL A 26 2.15 8.04 -5.71
N LYS A 27 0.95 7.75 -6.22
CA LYS A 27 -0.22 7.31 -5.45
C LYS A 27 -0.71 5.96 -5.95
N PRO A 28 -0.88 4.95 -5.07
CA PRO A 28 -1.49 3.70 -5.45
C PRO A 28 -3.01 3.82 -5.53
N TRP A 29 -3.59 3.16 -6.53
CA TRP A 29 -5.03 2.99 -6.69
C TRP A 29 -5.39 1.51 -6.72
N ARG A 30 -6.55 1.16 -6.16
CA ARG A 30 -7.09 -0.21 -6.17
C ARG A 30 -8.05 -0.48 -7.35
N VAL A 31 -8.04 0.40 -8.35
CA VAL A 31 -8.66 0.28 -9.68
C VAL A 31 -7.76 1.00 -10.71
N PRO A 32 -7.99 0.85 -12.03
CA PRO A 32 -7.33 1.67 -13.06
C PRO A 32 -7.73 3.15 -12.95
N TYR A 33 -6.84 4.01 -12.48
CA TYR A 33 -7.15 5.41 -12.17
C TYR A 33 -7.48 6.28 -13.40
N ARG A 34 -7.06 5.85 -14.59
CA ARG A 34 -7.37 6.56 -15.85
C ARG A 34 -8.78 6.27 -16.34
N ASP A 35 -9.41 5.22 -15.82
CA ASP A 35 -10.70 4.71 -16.25
C ASP A 35 -11.75 4.78 -15.13
N LEU A 36 -11.59 5.71 -14.17
CA LEU A 36 -12.46 5.80 -12.98
C LEU A 36 -13.94 5.86 -13.33
N ASP A 37 -14.31 6.52 -14.42
CA ASP A 37 -15.69 6.61 -14.89
C ASP A 37 -16.30 5.24 -15.25
N LEU A 38 -15.49 4.23 -15.61
CA LEU A 38 -15.98 2.86 -15.83
C LEU A 38 -16.31 2.14 -14.53
N TYR A 39 -15.63 2.50 -13.44
CA TYR A 39 -15.79 1.85 -12.12
C TYR A 39 -16.72 2.63 -11.20
N SER A 40 -16.92 3.93 -11.45
CA SER A 40 -17.69 4.85 -10.63
C SER A 40 -18.40 5.86 -11.55
N PRO A 41 -19.32 5.41 -12.42
CA PRO A 41 -19.91 6.26 -13.45
C PRO A 41 -20.78 7.37 -12.85
N GLY A 42 -20.39 8.63 -13.09
CA GLY A 42 -21.16 9.81 -12.66
C GLY A 42 -21.18 10.06 -11.15
N GLU A 43 -20.47 9.24 -10.37
CA GLU A 43 -20.38 9.35 -8.91
C GLU A 43 -18.94 9.17 -8.44
N VAL A 44 -18.58 9.73 -7.29
CA VAL A 44 -17.25 9.58 -6.69
C VAL A 44 -17.24 8.45 -5.64
N THR A 45 -18.31 7.67 -5.53
CA THR A 45 -18.57 6.73 -4.43
C THR A 45 -17.56 5.59 -4.38
N LEU A 46 -17.44 4.78 -5.43
CA LEU A 46 -16.46 3.70 -5.50
C LEU A 46 -15.04 4.25 -5.65
N ALA A 47 -14.84 5.27 -6.48
CA ALA A 47 -13.54 5.91 -6.69
C ALA A 47 -12.92 6.42 -5.37
N ALA A 48 -13.70 7.09 -4.51
CA ALA A 48 -13.26 7.56 -3.18
C ALA A 48 -12.90 6.41 -2.22
N ARG A 49 -13.37 5.18 -2.47
CA ARG A 49 -12.92 4.01 -1.71
C ARG A 49 -11.68 3.40 -2.33
N ALA A 50 -11.57 3.42 -3.66
CA ALA A 50 -10.49 2.79 -4.39
C ALA A 50 -9.15 3.55 -4.28
N GLU A 51 -9.17 4.86 -4.00
CA GLU A 51 -7.93 5.61 -3.71
C GLU A 51 -7.34 5.29 -2.32
N LEU A 52 -8.14 4.76 -1.40
CA LEU A 52 -7.68 4.43 -0.06
C LEU A 52 -6.93 3.09 -0.10
N PRO A 53 -5.68 3.00 0.39
CA PRO A 53 -4.76 1.91 0.06
C PRO A 53 -4.92 0.67 0.96
N SER A 54 -6.17 0.25 1.25
CA SER A 54 -6.44 -0.95 2.05
C SER A 54 -5.78 -2.19 1.43
N GLY A 55 -4.87 -2.83 2.18
CA GLY A 55 -4.09 -3.99 1.75
C GLY A 55 -2.92 -3.70 0.80
N VAL A 56 -2.71 -2.43 0.42
CA VAL A 56 -1.57 -2.00 -0.39
C VAL A 56 -0.33 -1.87 0.50
N ARG A 57 0.82 -2.24 -0.05
CA ARG A 57 2.11 -2.17 0.62
C ARG A 57 3.23 -1.78 -0.34
N LEU A 58 4.16 -0.98 0.16
CA LEU A 58 5.41 -0.68 -0.54
C LEU A 58 6.43 -1.78 -0.21
N ARG A 59 7.00 -2.43 -1.22
CA ARG A 59 7.92 -3.57 -1.08
C ARG A 59 9.23 -3.34 -1.83
N PHE A 60 10.34 -3.63 -1.16
CA PHE A 60 11.71 -3.53 -1.70
C PHE A 60 12.68 -4.29 -0.80
N ALA A 61 13.91 -4.54 -1.27
CA ALA A 61 15.00 -5.06 -0.44
C ALA A 61 16.01 -3.95 -0.12
N THR A 62 16.53 -3.92 1.10
CA THR A 62 17.56 -2.98 1.54
C THR A 62 18.30 -3.52 2.76
N ASP A 63 19.52 -3.05 3.00
CA ASP A 63 20.24 -3.25 4.26
C ASP A 63 20.09 -2.07 5.25
N SER A 64 19.38 -1.00 4.85
CA SER A 64 19.21 0.21 5.66
C SER A 64 18.53 -0.05 7.00
N GLN A 65 19.02 0.61 8.05
CA GLN A 65 18.48 0.55 9.41
C GLN A 65 17.50 1.69 9.73
N GLN A 66 17.36 2.65 8.81
CA GLN A 66 16.40 3.75 8.89
C GLN A 66 15.73 3.99 7.55
N ILE A 67 14.40 4.15 7.56
CA ILE A 67 13.62 4.52 6.38
C ILE A 67 12.80 5.75 6.71
N ILE A 68 12.86 6.78 5.87
CA ILE A 68 12.02 7.98 6.00
C ILE A 68 11.12 8.07 4.77
N LEU A 69 9.82 8.22 5.00
CA LEU A 69 8.82 8.47 3.97
C LEU A 69 8.43 9.94 4.03
N THR A 70 8.66 10.67 2.93
CA THR A 70 8.07 12.00 2.71
C THR A 70 6.84 11.85 1.82
N THR A 71 5.73 12.46 2.23
CA THR A 71 4.43 12.38 1.54
C THR A 71 3.83 13.76 1.31
N ASP A 72 2.75 13.84 0.54
CA ASP A 72 1.81 14.96 0.75
C ASP A 72 1.30 14.95 2.21
N PRO A 73 0.89 16.12 2.76
CA PRO A 73 0.31 16.17 4.10
C PRO A 73 -0.85 15.19 4.27
N MET A 74 -0.79 14.37 5.31
CA MET A 74 -1.84 13.38 5.60
C MET A 74 -3.16 14.09 5.90
N SER A 75 -4.26 13.60 5.32
CA SER A 75 -5.58 14.21 5.50
C SER A 75 -6.27 13.82 6.82
N ASP A 76 -5.71 12.87 7.56
CA ASP A 76 -6.24 12.37 8.84
C ASP A 76 -5.09 11.68 9.60
N ALA A 77 -5.30 11.37 10.88
CA ALA A 77 -4.40 10.52 11.65
C ALA A 77 -4.47 9.06 11.19
N GLY A 78 -3.38 8.32 11.36
CA GLY A 78 -3.31 6.92 10.97
C GLY A 78 -1.99 6.27 11.37
N SER A 79 -1.65 5.17 10.72
CA SER A 79 -0.38 4.49 10.93
C SER A 79 0.10 3.74 9.71
N PHE A 80 1.36 3.32 9.78
CA PHE A 80 2.00 2.36 8.89
C PHE A 80 2.51 1.18 9.70
N ASP A 81 2.45 -0.02 9.14
CA ASP A 81 3.15 -1.18 9.70
C ASP A 81 4.34 -1.51 8.82
N LEU A 82 5.53 -1.65 9.41
CA LEU A 82 6.73 -2.08 8.70
C LEU A 82 7.08 -3.51 9.08
N TYR A 83 7.20 -4.34 8.06
CA TYR A 83 7.71 -5.69 8.17
C TYR A 83 9.11 -5.79 7.57
N ALA A 84 9.99 -6.55 8.22
CA ALA A 84 11.26 -7.03 7.67
C ALA A 84 11.23 -8.56 7.64
N ASP A 85 11.42 -9.14 6.44
CA ASP A 85 11.42 -10.60 6.22
C ASP A 85 10.19 -11.31 6.82
N GLY A 86 9.02 -10.67 6.70
CA GLY A 86 7.75 -11.21 7.18
C GLY A 86 7.50 -11.04 8.69
N VAL A 87 8.41 -10.40 9.43
CA VAL A 87 8.25 -10.07 10.85
C VAL A 87 7.88 -8.60 10.99
N LEU A 88 6.84 -8.30 11.78
CA LEU A 88 6.47 -6.93 12.12
C LEU A 88 7.57 -6.32 12.99
N VAL A 89 8.23 -5.28 12.51
CA VAL A 89 9.31 -4.58 13.22
C VAL A 89 8.78 -3.34 13.93
N ASP A 90 7.86 -2.61 13.29
CA ASP A 90 7.37 -1.35 13.83
C ASP A 90 5.94 -1.04 13.34
N THR A 91 5.20 -0.30 14.16
CA THR A 91 3.93 0.33 13.80
C THR A 91 4.04 1.81 14.17
N VAL A 92 4.21 2.66 13.16
CA VAL A 92 4.41 4.10 13.36
C VAL A 92 3.13 4.85 13.07
N THR A 93 2.66 5.64 14.04
CA THR A 93 1.51 6.53 13.88
C THR A 93 1.90 7.87 13.28
N PHE A 94 0.98 8.49 12.54
CA PHE A 94 1.09 9.86 12.06
C PHE A 94 -0.20 10.63 12.36
N VAL A 95 -0.10 11.96 12.38
CA VAL A 95 -1.23 12.87 12.60
C VAL A 95 -1.62 13.59 11.31
N GLU A 96 -2.81 14.19 11.29
CA GLU A 96 -3.25 15.08 10.22
C GLU A 96 -2.20 16.19 9.97
N GLY A 97 -1.95 16.50 8.70
CA GLY A 97 -0.97 17.50 8.26
C GLY A 97 0.49 17.02 8.25
N GLN A 98 0.80 15.86 8.83
CA GLN A 98 2.15 15.30 8.82
C GLN A 98 2.56 14.91 7.40
N SER A 99 3.79 15.24 7.00
CA SER A 99 4.33 14.97 5.66
C SER A 99 5.63 14.16 5.68
N SER A 100 6.09 13.74 6.86
CA SER A 100 7.29 12.93 7.04
C SER A 100 7.08 11.91 8.15
N THR A 101 7.45 10.65 7.90
CA THR A 101 7.38 9.56 8.89
C THR A 101 8.65 8.73 8.81
N SER A 102 9.26 8.42 9.95
CA SER A 102 10.50 7.66 10.03
C SER A 102 10.32 6.32 10.74
N PHE A 103 10.91 5.28 10.20
CA PHE A 103 11.18 4.01 10.88
C PHE A 103 12.65 3.96 11.23
N CYS A 104 12.98 3.63 12.47
CA CYS A 104 14.35 3.61 12.98
C CYS A 104 14.65 2.28 13.67
N GLY A 105 15.92 1.91 13.76
CA GLY A 105 16.34 0.69 14.48
C GLY A 105 15.90 -0.59 13.78
N LEU A 106 15.81 -0.57 12.45
CA LEU A 106 15.50 -1.77 11.67
C LEU A 106 16.64 -2.78 11.77
N PRO A 107 16.38 -4.10 11.62
CA PRO A 107 17.42 -5.11 11.65
C PRO A 107 18.56 -4.82 10.68
N SER A 108 19.80 -4.98 11.12
CA SER A 108 20.99 -4.85 10.27
C SER A 108 21.07 -5.96 9.22
N GLY A 109 21.75 -5.71 8.10
CA GLY A 109 21.88 -6.66 7.00
C GLY A 109 20.72 -6.56 6.00
N GLY A 110 20.92 -7.18 4.83
CA GLY A 110 19.94 -7.20 3.75
C GLY A 110 18.65 -7.90 4.18
N LYS A 111 17.52 -7.25 3.92
CA LYS A 111 16.17 -7.69 4.28
C LYS A 111 15.17 -7.27 3.22
N THR A 112 14.07 -8.01 3.10
CA THR A 112 12.90 -7.55 2.37
C THR A 112 12.00 -6.75 3.30
N VAL A 113 11.72 -5.50 2.91
CA VAL A 113 10.84 -4.59 3.62
C VAL A 113 9.46 -4.60 2.98
N GLU A 114 8.41 -4.65 3.80
CA GLU A 114 7.03 -4.33 3.39
C GLU A 114 6.44 -3.26 4.32
N ILE A 115 6.06 -2.11 3.75
CA ILE A 115 5.38 -1.04 4.49
C ILE A 115 3.90 -1.07 4.12
N TRP A 116 3.05 -1.51 5.04
CA TRP A 116 1.60 -1.56 4.87
C TRP A 116 0.99 -0.18 5.09
N LEU A 117 0.14 0.25 4.15
CA LEU A 117 -0.43 1.59 4.11
C LEU A 117 -1.77 1.67 4.85
N SER A 118 -2.02 2.80 5.52
CA SER A 118 -3.29 3.06 6.22
C SER A 118 -4.50 2.81 5.31
N PRO A 119 -5.45 1.94 5.70
CA PRO A 119 -6.55 1.56 4.81
C PRO A 119 -7.56 2.69 4.59
N TYR A 120 -7.45 3.82 5.29
CA TYR A 120 -8.42 4.92 5.27
C TYR A 120 -7.82 6.30 5.10
N VAL A 121 -6.50 6.42 4.86
CA VAL A 121 -5.84 7.68 4.53
C VAL A 121 -5.19 7.52 3.15
N ALA A 122 -5.55 8.39 2.20
CA ALA A 122 -4.93 8.38 0.88
C ALA A 122 -3.43 8.65 1.00
N PHE A 123 -2.61 7.92 0.26
CA PHE A 123 -1.15 7.94 0.40
C PHE A 123 -0.47 8.41 -0.88
N LYS A 124 0.26 9.52 -0.82
CA LYS A 124 1.05 10.04 -1.94
C LYS A 124 2.51 10.14 -1.52
N LEU A 125 3.36 9.24 -2.02
CA LEU A 125 4.79 9.26 -1.72
C LEU A 125 5.49 10.29 -2.59
N ARG A 126 6.24 11.20 -1.97
CA ARG A 126 7.08 12.22 -2.63
C ARG A 126 8.54 11.80 -2.70
N ARG A 127 9.01 11.12 -1.66
CA ARG A 127 10.40 10.69 -1.52
C ARG A 127 10.50 9.60 -0.47
N MET A 128 11.36 8.63 -0.69
CA MET A 128 11.83 7.71 0.35
C MET A 128 13.31 7.98 0.60
N GLU A 129 13.75 7.94 1.84
CA GLU A 129 15.16 8.09 2.19
C GLU A 129 15.64 6.87 2.97
N LEU A 130 16.84 6.40 2.62
CA LEU A 130 17.55 5.29 3.25
C LEU A 130 18.88 5.81 3.82
N ASP A 131 19.60 4.99 4.58
CA ASP A 131 20.97 5.29 5.00
C ASP A 131 21.86 5.60 3.79
N ALA A 132 22.85 6.47 3.96
CA ALA A 132 23.59 7.10 2.85
C ALA A 132 24.27 6.14 1.86
N VAL A 133 24.56 4.91 2.27
CA VAL A 133 25.25 3.88 1.47
C VAL A 133 24.49 2.55 1.45
N ALA A 134 23.23 2.54 1.90
CA ALA A 134 22.42 1.35 1.88
C ALA A 134 22.17 0.82 0.47
N GLU A 135 22.08 -0.49 0.33
CA GLU A 135 21.63 -1.11 -0.91
C GLU A 135 20.12 -0.94 -1.05
N LEU A 136 19.66 -0.83 -2.29
CA LEU A 136 18.24 -0.86 -2.63
C LEU A 136 18.11 -1.77 -3.85
N ASP A 137 17.32 -2.82 -3.70
CA ASP A 137 17.04 -3.81 -4.72
C ASP A 137 15.55 -4.08 -4.86
N LYS A 138 15.17 -4.53 -6.05
CA LYS A 138 13.82 -4.98 -6.33
C LYS A 138 13.58 -6.31 -5.62
N SER A 139 12.50 -6.41 -4.83
CA SER A 139 12.12 -7.65 -4.16
C SER A 139 10.77 -8.15 -4.67
N GLU A 140 10.79 -9.01 -5.69
CA GLU A 140 9.57 -9.64 -6.21
C GLU A 140 8.84 -10.42 -5.11
N ASP A 141 7.53 -10.60 -5.28
CA ASP A 141 6.69 -11.33 -4.34
C ASP A 141 6.24 -12.67 -4.96
N PRO A 142 6.95 -13.78 -4.70
CA PRO A 142 6.64 -15.08 -5.27
C PRO A 142 5.46 -15.77 -4.57
N ARG A 143 4.86 -15.14 -3.54
CA ARG A 143 3.72 -15.71 -2.83
C ARG A 143 2.53 -15.85 -3.79
N PRO A 144 1.72 -16.91 -3.69
CA PRO A 144 0.53 -17.08 -4.53
C PRO A 144 -0.38 -15.86 -4.45
N ALA A 145 -0.83 -15.37 -5.61
CA ALA A 145 -1.73 -14.23 -5.67
C ALA A 145 -3.08 -14.59 -5.03
N TRP A 146 -3.63 -13.65 -4.26
CA TRP A 146 -4.95 -13.80 -3.68
C TRP A 146 -5.71 -12.49 -3.73
N VAL A 147 -6.85 -12.52 -4.43
CA VAL A 147 -7.78 -11.41 -4.52
C VAL A 147 -8.96 -11.66 -3.59
N THR A 148 -9.31 -10.66 -2.80
CA THR A 148 -10.60 -10.64 -2.07
C THR A 148 -11.42 -9.45 -2.53
N TYR A 149 -12.73 -9.65 -2.73
CA TYR A 149 -13.67 -8.60 -3.10
C TYR A 149 -14.78 -8.52 -2.06
N GLY A 150 -15.12 -7.30 -1.63
CA GLY A 150 -16.11 -7.11 -0.59
C GLY A 150 -16.40 -5.65 -0.28
N SER A 151 -17.19 -5.42 0.76
CA SER A 151 -17.62 -4.08 1.19
C SER A 151 -16.77 -3.54 2.35
N SER A 152 -17.39 -2.83 3.30
CA SER A 152 -16.77 -2.17 4.46
C SER A 152 -15.97 -3.12 5.35
N ILE A 153 -16.44 -4.36 5.55
CA ILE A 153 -15.74 -5.37 6.37
C ILE A 153 -14.41 -5.76 5.72
N THR A 154 -14.39 -5.90 4.38
CA THR A 154 -13.16 -6.19 3.62
C THR A 154 -12.24 -4.99 3.55
N HIS A 155 -12.81 -3.78 3.43
CA HIS A 155 -12.05 -2.54 3.49
C HIS A 155 -11.36 -2.34 4.85
N CYS A 156 -12.06 -2.74 5.92
CA CYS A 156 -11.55 -2.85 7.28
C CYS A 156 -10.96 -1.54 7.84
N ARG A 157 -11.71 -0.43 7.71
CA ARG A 157 -11.29 0.90 8.20
C ARG A 157 -10.96 0.93 9.70
N ALA A 158 -11.61 0.09 10.50
CA ALA A 158 -11.44 0.04 11.96
C ALA A 158 -10.41 -1.03 12.42
N ALA A 159 -9.56 -1.52 11.52
CA ALA A 159 -8.46 -2.41 11.91
C ALA A 159 -7.53 -1.73 12.92
N GLY A 160 -6.94 -2.50 13.84
CA GLY A 160 -6.02 -1.96 14.85
C GLY A 160 -4.78 -1.30 14.25
N SER A 161 -4.34 -1.77 13.07
CA SER A 161 -3.30 -1.14 12.25
C SER A 161 -3.39 -1.68 10.80
N PRO A 162 -2.66 -1.12 9.83
CA PRO A 162 -2.80 -1.43 8.40
C PRO A 162 -2.71 -2.90 8.01
N SER A 163 -1.81 -3.64 8.63
CA SER A 163 -1.64 -5.07 8.36
C SER A 163 -2.70 -5.91 9.10
N PHE A 164 -3.41 -5.38 10.09
CA PHE A 164 -4.40 -6.13 10.89
C PHE A 164 -5.82 -6.05 10.34
N THR A 165 -5.98 -5.68 9.07
CA THR A 165 -7.21 -5.94 8.33
C THR A 165 -7.43 -7.46 8.21
N TRP A 166 -8.68 -7.95 8.22
CA TRP A 166 -8.90 -9.40 8.10
C TRP A 166 -8.26 -10.01 6.83
N PRO A 167 -8.26 -9.35 5.66
CA PRO A 167 -7.54 -9.88 4.50
C PRO A 167 -6.02 -9.88 4.72
N GLY A 168 -5.47 -8.83 5.34
CA GLY A 168 -4.05 -8.77 5.67
C GLY A 168 -3.63 -9.91 6.60
N VAL A 169 -4.42 -10.17 7.65
CA VAL A 169 -4.17 -11.27 8.61
C VAL A 169 -4.18 -12.62 7.90
N VAL A 170 -5.20 -12.91 7.08
CA VAL A 170 -5.28 -14.17 6.34
C VAL A 170 -4.13 -14.31 5.35
N ALA A 171 -3.80 -13.25 4.62
CA ALA A 171 -2.73 -13.27 3.63
C ALA A 171 -1.38 -13.60 4.26
N ARG A 172 -1.03 -12.96 5.39
CA ARG A 172 0.19 -13.28 6.12
C ARG A 172 0.16 -14.70 6.69
N ALA A 173 -0.95 -15.10 7.32
CA ALA A 173 -1.08 -16.44 7.92
C ALA A 173 -1.02 -17.59 6.89
N ARG A 174 -1.33 -17.31 5.62
CA ARG A 174 -1.34 -18.27 4.52
C ARG A 174 -0.24 -18.05 3.50
N ASN A 175 0.67 -17.11 3.75
CA ASN A 175 1.77 -16.74 2.86
C ASN A 175 1.29 -16.38 1.43
N LEU A 176 0.31 -15.48 1.33
CA LEU A 176 -0.32 -15.04 0.08
C LEU A 176 0.04 -13.59 -0.27
N ASN A 177 0.11 -13.29 -1.56
CA ASN A 177 0.23 -11.94 -2.10
C ASN A 177 -1.17 -11.33 -2.26
N LEU A 178 -1.55 -10.48 -1.31
CA LEU A 178 -2.90 -9.91 -1.23
C LEU A 178 -3.13 -8.77 -2.24
N THR A 179 -4.28 -8.83 -2.91
CA THR A 179 -4.99 -7.68 -3.50
C THR A 179 -6.36 -7.55 -2.85
N SER A 180 -6.55 -6.52 -2.02
CA SER A 180 -7.81 -6.28 -1.33
C SER A 180 -8.69 -5.32 -2.14
N LEU A 181 -9.81 -5.82 -2.66
CA LEU A 181 -10.85 -5.04 -3.35
C LEU A 181 -12.05 -4.82 -2.42
N GLY A 182 -11.77 -4.43 -1.17
CA GLY A 182 -12.79 -3.96 -0.23
C GLY A 182 -13.19 -2.51 -0.54
N PHE A 183 -14.44 -2.26 -0.93
CA PHE A 183 -14.96 -0.91 -1.17
C PHE A 183 -16.15 -0.63 -0.26
N GLY A 184 -15.94 0.19 0.78
CA GLY A 184 -16.93 0.45 1.81
C GLY A 184 -18.27 0.94 1.28
N GLY A 185 -19.31 0.10 1.40
CA GLY A 185 -20.66 0.38 0.90
C GLY A 185 -20.82 0.25 -0.61
N GLN A 186 -19.84 -0.30 -1.33
CA GLN A 186 -19.73 -0.26 -2.79
C GLN A 186 -19.36 -1.63 -3.38
N CYS A 187 -20.00 -2.69 -2.89
CA CYS A 187 -19.76 -4.07 -3.32
C CYS A 187 -21.03 -4.63 -3.95
N HIS A 188 -21.33 -4.21 -5.17
CA HIS A 188 -22.60 -4.49 -5.84
C HIS A 188 -22.50 -5.55 -6.93
N ALA A 189 -21.43 -6.36 -6.91
CA ALA A 189 -21.10 -7.30 -7.97
C ALA A 189 -20.92 -6.60 -9.33
N ASP A 190 -20.24 -5.45 -9.28
CA ASP A 190 -20.02 -4.58 -10.43
C ASP A 190 -19.29 -5.33 -11.56
N PRO A 191 -19.86 -5.41 -12.78
CA PRO A 191 -19.25 -6.14 -13.89
C PRO A 191 -17.82 -5.68 -14.22
N MET A 192 -17.53 -4.39 -14.01
CA MET A 192 -16.18 -3.85 -14.22
C MET A 192 -15.18 -4.33 -13.16
N ILE A 193 -15.61 -4.54 -11.92
CA ILE A 193 -14.76 -5.18 -10.90
C ILE A 193 -14.55 -6.66 -11.22
N ALA A 194 -15.58 -7.37 -11.68
CA ALA A 194 -15.41 -8.76 -12.12
C ALA A 194 -14.41 -8.89 -13.29
N ARG A 195 -14.46 -7.97 -14.26
CA ARG A 195 -13.48 -7.89 -15.36
C ARG A 195 -12.08 -7.58 -14.84
N LEU A 196 -11.96 -6.63 -13.91
CA LEU A 196 -10.69 -6.33 -13.25
C LEU A 196 -10.10 -7.59 -12.60
N ILE A 197 -10.88 -8.33 -11.82
CA ILE A 197 -10.44 -9.57 -11.16
C ILE A 197 -9.98 -10.60 -12.20
N ARG A 198 -10.73 -10.79 -13.28
CA ARG A 198 -10.37 -11.70 -14.38
C ARG A 198 -9.02 -11.36 -15.01
N ASP A 199 -8.71 -10.08 -15.14
CA ASP A 199 -7.52 -9.59 -15.85
C ASP A 199 -6.28 -9.49 -14.94
N LEU A 200 -6.42 -9.76 -13.63
CA LEU A 200 -5.28 -9.82 -12.72
C LEU A 200 -4.43 -11.10 -12.93
N PRO A 201 -3.11 -11.03 -12.71
CA PRO A 201 -2.25 -12.22 -12.75
C PRO A 201 -2.70 -13.26 -11.71
N ALA A 202 -2.71 -14.53 -12.13
CA ALA A 202 -2.99 -15.68 -11.28
C ALA A 202 -1.76 -16.10 -10.46
#